data_AF-A0A6L5BZV6-F1
#
_entry.id   AF-A0A6L5BZV6-F1
#
_cell.length_a   1.000
_cell.length_b   1.000
_cell.length_c   1.000
_cell.angle_alpha   90.00
_cell.angle_beta   90.00
_cell.angle_gamma   90.00
#
_symmetry.space_group_name_H-M   'P 1'
#
loop_
_entity.id
_entity.type
_entity.pdbx_description
1 polymer ?
#
loop_
_entity_poly.entity_id
_entity_poly.type
_entity_poly.pdbx_seq_one_letter_code
_entity_poly.pdbx_strand_id
1 'polypeptide(L)'
;MAMEVRPSGIESVILVPGAFTSGTEHFADAQVPAYQAIEHQYGELAARMAGLGEKLNAIDLANGGALDVSAVGQAAAEVLAMPRGQRPLRVTVYGQHKGTETIDAVYYQKQAEFLRQMGLDDMILPAPLAGNRDEDAYRMK
;
A
#
# COMPACT_ATOMS: atom_id res chain seq x y z
N MET A 1 12.28 -4.39 13.08
CA MET A 1 13.34 -4.14 12.08
C MET A 1 13.57 -2.66 11.75
N ALA A 2 12.67 -1.93 11.05
CA ALA A 2 12.96 -0.56 10.60
C ALA A 2 13.37 0.42 11.73
N MET A 3 12.68 0.37 12.88
CA MET A 3 13.03 1.20 14.05
C MET A 3 14.41 0.83 14.63
N GLU A 4 14.74 -0.46 14.70
CA GLU A 4 15.98 -0.97 15.30
C GLU A 4 17.23 -0.59 14.50
N VAL A 5 17.10 -0.48 13.18
CA VAL A 5 18.24 -0.14 12.30
C VAL A 5 18.41 1.37 12.11
N ARG A 6 17.42 2.19 12.51
CA ARG A 6 17.48 3.66 12.34
C ARG A 6 18.68 4.30 13.07
N PRO A 7 19.03 3.94 14.32
CA PRO A 7 20.20 4.52 15.02
C PRO A 7 21.53 4.23 14.32
N SER A 8 21.60 3.15 13.51
CA SER A 8 22.77 2.83 12.68
C SER A 8 22.85 3.65 11.38
N GLY A 9 21.88 4.55 11.15
CA GLY A 9 21.80 5.36 9.93
C GLY A 9 21.24 4.61 8.72
N ILE A 10 20.55 3.49 8.91
CA ILE A 10 19.87 2.80 7.80
C ILE A 10 18.46 3.34 7.68
N GLU A 11 18.11 3.84 6.49
CA GLU A 11 16.75 4.27 6.19
C GLU A 11 15.90 3.10 5.70
N SER A 12 14.60 3.16 5.98
CA SER A 12 13.63 2.16 5.57
C SER A 12 12.45 2.84 4.90
N VAL A 13 11.97 2.25 3.81
CA VAL A 13 10.79 2.68 3.06
C VAL A 13 9.97 1.44 2.73
N ILE A 14 8.65 1.57 2.84
CA ILE A 14 7.68 0.52 2.53
C ILE A 14 6.75 1.07 1.46
N LEU A 15 6.80 0.50 0.26
CA LEU A 15 5.77 0.73 -0.75
C LEU A 15 4.57 -0.16 -0.40
N VAL A 16 3.38 0.43 -0.37
CA VAL A 16 2.13 -0.23 0.00
C VAL A 16 1.21 -0.22 -1.23
N PRO A 17 1.42 -1.14 -2.18
CA PRO A 17 0.54 -1.25 -3.34
C PRO A 17 -0.86 -1.72 -2.91
N GLY A 18 -1.88 -1.14 -3.53
CA GLY A 18 -3.24 -1.66 -3.47
C GLY A 18 -3.43 -2.86 -4.40
N ALA A 19 -4.68 -3.12 -4.75
CA ALA A 19 -4.98 -4.13 -5.76
C ALA A 19 -4.79 -3.51 -7.16
N PHE A 20 -3.94 -4.10 -8.00
CA PHE A 20 -3.75 -3.66 -9.37
C PHE A 20 -4.44 -4.65 -10.32
N THR A 21 -5.43 -4.17 -11.07
CA THR A 21 -6.20 -4.94 -12.05
C THR A 21 -5.67 -4.78 -13.48
N SER A 22 -4.63 -3.96 -13.66
CA SER A 22 -3.92 -3.73 -14.93
C SER A 22 -2.41 -3.84 -14.75
N GLY A 23 -1.71 -4.24 -15.81
CA GLY A 23 -0.25 -4.31 -15.86
C GLY A 23 0.38 -5.53 -15.16
N THR A 24 -0.44 -6.41 -14.60
CA THR A 24 0.01 -7.70 -14.02
C THR A 24 -1.02 -8.80 -14.27
N GLU A 25 -0.56 -10.05 -14.20
CA GLU A 25 -1.42 -11.25 -14.21
C GLU A 25 -1.83 -11.67 -12.79
N HIS A 26 -1.83 -10.76 -11.80
CA HIS A 26 -2.03 -11.10 -10.38
C HIS A 26 -3.33 -11.88 -10.11
N PHE A 27 -4.42 -11.49 -10.79
CA PHE A 27 -5.71 -12.17 -10.66
C PHE A 27 -5.85 -13.39 -11.56
N ALA A 28 -5.17 -13.40 -12.72
CA ALA A 28 -5.18 -14.55 -13.63
C ALA A 28 -4.39 -15.74 -13.06
N ASP A 29 -3.28 -15.46 -12.37
CA ASP A 29 -2.41 -16.46 -11.74
C ASP A 29 -2.77 -16.73 -10.27
N ALA A 30 -3.85 -16.10 -9.77
CA ALA A 30 -4.31 -16.30 -8.40
C ALA A 30 -4.63 -17.78 -8.16
N GLN A 31 -4.00 -18.34 -7.14
CA GLN A 31 -4.19 -19.75 -6.82
C GLN A 31 -5.61 -20.01 -6.31
N VAL A 32 -6.21 -21.10 -6.79
CA VAL A 32 -7.48 -21.62 -6.30
C VAL A 32 -7.25 -22.55 -5.10
N PRO A 33 -8.28 -22.84 -4.29
CA PRO A 33 -8.14 -23.77 -3.17
C PRO A 33 -7.58 -25.13 -3.61
N ALA A 34 -6.53 -25.59 -2.91
CA ALA A 34 -5.85 -26.85 -3.24
C ALA A 34 -6.71 -28.12 -3.05
N TYR A 35 -7.80 -28.02 -2.28
CA TYR A 35 -8.70 -29.12 -1.94
C TYR A 35 -10.15 -28.77 -2.26
N GLN A 36 -10.60 -29.10 -3.47
CA GLN A 36 -11.95 -28.76 -3.96
C GLN A 36 -13.05 -29.42 -3.12
N ALA A 37 -12.78 -30.58 -2.52
CA ALA A 37 -13.73 -31.25 -1.61
C ALA A 37 -14.03 -30.43 -0.34
N ILE A 38 -13.09 -29.59 0.12
CA ILE A 38 -13.30 -28.66 1.23
C ILE A 38 -14.05 -27.43 0.72
N GLU A 39 -13.63 -26.86 -0.41
CA GLU A 39 -14.31 -25.72 -1.05
C GLU A 39 -15.80 -25.99 -1.26
N HIS A 40 -16.16 -27.18 -1.73
CA HIS A 40 -17.57 -27.57 -1.93
C HIS A 40 -18.40 -27.52 -0.64
N GLN A 41 -17.80 -27.75 0.53
CA GLN A 41 -18.50 -27.67 1.82
C GLN A 41 -18.93 -26.24 2.18
N TYR A 42 -18.28 -25.22 1.60
CA TYR A 42 -18.64 -23.82 1.78
C TYR A 42 -19.87 -23.40 0.95
N GLY A 43 -20.34 -24.26 0.02
CA GLY A 43 -21.53 -23.99 -0.79
C GLY A 43 -21.45 -22.65 -1.53
N GLU A 44 -22.51 -21.84 -1.43
CA GLU A 44 -22.59 -20.53 -2.10
C GLU A 44 -21.50 -19.53 -1.71
N LEU A 45 -20.85 -19.71 -0.54
CA LEU A 45 -19.79 -18.80 -0.11
C LEU A 45 -18.58 -18.86 -1.06
N ALA A 46 -18.30 -20.03 -1.66
CA ALA A 46 -17.19 -20.18 -2.61
C ALA A 46 -17.36 -19.24 -3.83
N ALA A 47 -18.59 -19.00 -4.27
CA ALA A 47 -18.87 -18.14 -5.42
C ALA A 47 -18.78 -16.63 -5.13
N ARG A 48 -18.70 -16.20 -3.85
CA ARG A 48 -18.71 -14.77 -3.49
C ARG A 48 -17.52 -13.99 -4.08
N MET A 49 -16.40 -14.68 -4.22
CA MET A 49 -15.15 -14.12 -4.74
C MET A 49 -15.08 -14.12 -6.27
N ALA A 50 -16.06 -14.71 -6.97
CA ALA A 50 -16.13 -14.66 -8.41
C ALA A 50 -16.14 -13.20 -8.90
N GLY A 51 -15.33 -12.92 -9.91
CA GLY A 51 -15.18 -11.60 -10.51
C GLY A 51 -14.60 -10.53 -9.57
N LEU A 52 -13.71 -10.92 -8.65
CA LEU A 52 -13.06 -9.98 -7.73
C LEU A 52 -12.28 -8.90 -8.48
N GLY A 53 -11.57 -9.27 -9.55
CA GLY A 53 -10.80 -8.34 -10.38
C GLY A 53 -11.69 -7.27 -11.01
N GLU A 54 -12.82 -7.64 -11.62
CA GLU A 54 -13.75 -6.67 -12.22
C GLU A 54 -14.39 -5.76 -11.16
N LYS A 55 -14.74 -6.32 -9.98
CA LYS A 55 -15.28 -5.54 -8.86
C LYS A 55 -14.29 -4.48 -8.36
N LEU A 56 -13.01 -4.81 -8.25
CA LEU A 56 -11.96 -3.87 -7.85
C LEU A 56 -11.72 -2.81 -8.93
N ASN A 57 -11.67 -3.22 -10.20
CA ASN A 57 -11.51 -2.31 -11.33
C ASN A 57 -12.66 -1.29 -11.39
N ALA A 58 -13.89 -1.71 -11.10
CA ALA A 58 -15.03 -0.80 -11.04
C ALA A 58 -14.89 0.28 -9.96
N ILE A 59 -14.27 -0.04 -8.81
CA ILE A 59 -13.98 0.94 -7.76
C ILE A 59 -12.92 1.93 -8.24
N ASP A 60 -11.84 1.44 -8.86
CA ASP A 60 -10.79 2.33 -9.39
C ASP A 60 -11.35 3.29 -10.45
N LEU A 61 -12.18 2.79 -11.38
CA LEU A 61 -12.86 3.63 -12.37
C LEU A 61 -13.75 4.70 -11.74
N ALA A 62 -14.47 4.36 -10.66
CA ALA A 62 -15.31 5.32 -9.93
C ALA A 62 -14.49 6.39 -9.20
N ASN A 63 -13.22 6.10 -8.89
CA ASN A 63 -12.30 6.94 -8.14
C ASN A 63 -11.35 7.77 -9.02
N GLY A 64 -11.62 7.89 -10.32
CA GLY A 64 -10.80 8.69 -11.23
C GLY A 64 -9.92 7.90 -12.20
N GLY A 65 -10.02 6.57 -12.19
CA GLY A 65 -9.41 5.69 -13.19
C GLY A 65 -8.54 4.58 -12.59
N ALA A 66 -8.32 3.51 -13.37
CA ALA A 66 -7.43 2.44 -12.99
C ALA A 66 -5.96 2.89 -13.00
N LEU A 67 -5.22 2.56 -11.93
CA LEU A 67 -3.77 2.71 -11.92
C LEU A 67 -3.13 1.49 -12.60
N ASP A 68 -2.17 1.75 -13.48
CA ASP A 68 -1.28 0.71 -13.97
C ASP A 68 -0.21 0.37 -12.92
N VAL A 69 0.23 -0.89 -12.85
CA VAL A 69 1.22 -1.34 -11.86
C VAL A 69 2.55 -0.59 -11.95
N SER A 70 2.89 -0.03 -13.11
CA SER A 70 4.08 0.82 -13.28
C SER A 70 4.12 2.00 -12.31
N ALA A 71 2.97 2.45 -11.79
CA ALA A 71 2.87 3.46 -10.73
C ALA A 71 3.64 3.09 -9.45
N VAL A 72 3.74 1.80 -9.12
CA VAL A 72 4.54 1.32 -7.98
C VAL A 72 6.03 1.57 -8.23
N GLY A 73 6.50 1.28 -9.45
CA GLY A 73 7.88 1.53 -9.85
C GLY A 73 8.23 3.01 -9.89
N GLN A 74 7.32 3.84 -10.38
CA GLN A 74 7.48 5.29 -10.36
C GLN A 74 7.56 5.83 -8.93
N ALA A 75 6.65 5.41 -8.04
CA ALA A 75 6.71 5.79 -6.63
C ALA A 75 8.02 5.35 -5.96
N ALA A 76 8.57 4.17 -6.30
CA ALA A 76 9.87 3.73 -5.83
C ALA A 76 10.99 4.70 -6.24
N ALA A 77 11.03 5.07 -7.51
CA ALA A 77 12.03 6.00 -8.05
C ALA A 77 11.94 7.37 -7.38
N GLU A 78 10.73 7.90 -7.21
CA GLU A 78 10.48 9.19 -6.56
C GLU A 78 10.95 9.20 -5.11
N VAL A 79 10.64 8.16 -4.33
CA VAL A 79 11.06 8.09 -2.92
C VAL A 79 12.57 7.93 -2.80
N LEU A 80 13.20 7.12 -3.65
CA LEU A 80 14.65 6.94 -3.62
C LEU A 80 15.39 8.23 -4.01
N ALA A 81 14.80 9.07 -4.86
CA ALA A 81 15.31 10.39 -5.23
C ALA A 81 15.17 11.44 -4.12
N MET A 82 14.34 11.22 -3.10
CA MET A 82 14.22 12.15 -1.97
C MET A 82 15.53 12.22 -1.17
N PRO A 83 15.88 13.40 -0.61
CA PRO A 83 17.03 13.54 0.25
C PRO A 83 16.97 12.58 1.45
N ARG A 84 18.15 12.12 1.87
CA ARG A 84 18.31 11.35 3.10
C ARG A 84 17.69 12.11 4.29
N GLY A 85 16.95 11.39 5.13
CA GLY A 85 16.20 11.90 6.26
C GLY A 85 14.77 12.36 5.92
N GLN A 86 14.43 12.51 4.64
CA GLN A 86 13.12 13.01 4.18
C GLN A 86 12.24 11.93 3.56
N ARG A 87 12.75 10.70 3.42
CA ARG A 87 12.00 9.59 2.84
C ARG A 87 10.88 9.16 3.78
N PRO A 88 9.61 9.17 3.35
CA PRO A 88 8.51 8.69 4.18
C PRO A 88 8.69 7.19 4.47
N LEU A 89 8.28 6.75 5.67
CA LEU A 89 8.36 5.34 6.02
C LEU A 89 7.45 4.48 5.12
N ARG A 90 6.26 5.01 4.78
CA ARG A 90 5.24 4.29 4.00
C ARG A 90 4.75 5.17 2.87
N VAL A 91 4.62 4.59 1.68
CA VAL A 91 4.03 5.21 0.50
C VAL A 91 2.98 4.29 -0.09
N THR A 92 1.73 4.69 0.03
CA THR A 92 0.58 3.95 -0.51
C THR A 92 0.38 4.29 -1.97
N VAL A 93 0.15 3.28 -2.82
CA VAL A 93 -0.03 3.43 -4.27
C VAL A 93 -1.22 2.57 -4.71
N TYR A 94 -2.36 3.18 -4.98
CA TYR A 94 -3.61 2.47 -5.27
C TYR A 94 -4.72 3.41 -5.77
N GLY A 95 -5.61 2.89 -6.63
CA GLY A 95 -6.77 3.65 -7.13
C GLY A 95 -8.02 3.54 -6.25
N GLN A 96 -8.08 2.56 -5.34
CA GLN A 96 -9.33 2.30 -4.59
C GLN A 96 -9.59 3.27 -3.44
N HIS A 97 -8.65 4.16 -3.07
CA HIS A 97 -8.78 5.19 -2.01
C HIS A 97 -9.50 4.76 -0.72
N LYS A 98 -9.28 3.51 -0.28
CA LYS A 98 -9.75 2.84 0.93
C LYS A 98 -9.35 3.48 2.27
N GLY A 99 -8.61 4.60 2.27
CA GLY A 99 -8.25 5.35 3.49
C GLY A 99 -7.06 4.80 4.29
N THR A 100 -6.12 4.10 3.63
CA THR A 100 -4.95 3.51 4.31
C THR A 100 -4.05 4.58 4.93
N GLU A 101 -3.92 5.74 4.28
CA GLU A 101 -3.10 6.87 4.70
C GLU A 101 -3.57 7.45 6.04
N THR A 102 -4.89 7.49 6.26
CA THR A 102 -5.46 7.96 7.53
C THR A 102 -5.10 7.01 8.67
N ILE A 103 -5.14 5.70 8.41
CA ILE A 103 -4.76 4.67 9.39
C ILE A 103 -3.25 4.77 9.69
N ASP A 104 -2.43 4.89 8.65
CA ASP A 104 -0.97 5.02 8.78
C ASP A 104 -0.59 6.29 9.57
N ALA A 105 -1.29 7.40 9.38
CA ALA A 105 -1.08 8.63 10.14
C ALA A 105 -1.37 8.44 11.64
N VAL A 106 -2.47 7.77 11.99
CA VAL A 106 -2.81 7.46 13.39
C VAL A 106 -1.77 6.51 14.00
N TYR A 107 -1.40 5.46 13.26
CA TYR A 107 -0.38 4.51 13.71
C TYR A 107 0.95 5.22 14.00
N TYR A 108 1.42 6.07 13.06
CA TYR A 108 2.63 6.86 13.22
C TYR A 108 2.56 7.74 14.48
N GLN A 109 1.46 8.46 14.69
CA GLN A 109 1.29 9.32 15.86
C GLN A 109 1.41 8.52 17.16
N LYS A 110 0.69 7.40 17.28
CA LYS A 110 0.70 6.57 18.49
C LYS A 110 2.05 5.92 18.75
N GLN A 111 2.73 5.44 17.71
CA GLN A 111 4.06 4.87 17.83
C GLN A 111 5.10 5.92 18.24
N ALA A 112 5.08 7.10 17.61
CA ALA A 112 6.00 8.18 17.94
C ALA A 112 5.78 8.68 19.38
N GLU A 113 4.52 8.87 19.81
CA GLU A 113 4.18 9.23 21.19
C GLU A 113 4.76 8.22 22.20
N PHE A 114 4.59 6.93 21.94
CA PHE A 114 5.08 5.88 22.83
C PHE A 114 6.61 5.82 22.90
N LEU A 115 7.30 5.96 21.77
CA LEU A 115 8.77 6.00 21.74
C LEU A 115 9.34 7.21 22.50
N ARG A 116 8.71 8.38 22.40
CA ARG A 116 9.09 9.56 23.19
C ARG A 116 8.93 9.33 24.69
N GLN A 117 7.84 8.66 25.11
CA GLN A 117 7.64 8.34 26.54
C GLN A 117 8.73 7.42 27.09
N MET A 118 9.33 6.57 26.24
CA MET A 118 10.44 5.70 26.62
C MET A 118 11.82 6.37 26.47
N GLY A 119 11.90 7.60 25.97
CA GLY A 119 13.17 8.27 25.67
C GLY A 119 13.93 7.68 24.48
N LEU A 120 13.21 7.10 23.51
CA LEU A 120 13.75 6.46 22.31
C LEU A 120 13.46 7.28 21.03
N ASP A 121 13.65 8.59 21.11
CA ASP A 121 13.36 9.54 20.04
C ASP A 121 14.15 9.27 18.75
N ASP A 122 15.37 8.75 18.89
CA ASP A 122 16.26 8.37 17.79
C ASP A 122 15.70 7.21 16.94
N MET A 123 14.79 6.41 17.50
CA MET A 123 14.10 5.32 16.81
C MET A 123 12.81 5.75 16.08
N ILE A 124 12.35 6.99 16.23
CA ILE A 124 11.12 7.49 15.59
C ILE A 124 11.31 7.60 14.08
N LEU A 125 10.60 6.76 13.32
CA LEU A 125 10.66 6.73 11.86
C LEU A 125 10.03 7.98 11.22
N PRO A 126 10.36 8.32 9.95
CA PRO A 126 9.71 9.44 9.26
C PRO A 126 8.21 9.20 9.10
N ALA A 127 7.43 10.28 9.10
CA ALA A 127 5.98 10.19 8.88
C ALA A 127 5.66 9.46 7.56
N PRO A 128 4.53 8.73 7.48
CA PRO A 128 4.04 8.21 6.20
C PRO A 128 3.75 9.38 5.25
N LEU A 129 3.78 9.11 3.94
CA LEU A 129 3.43 10.13 2.96
C LEU A 129 1.95 10.49 3.13
N ALA A 130 1.66 11.78 3.31
CA ALA A 130 0.28 12.25 3.42
C ALA A 130 -0.48 12.01 2.11
N GLY A 131 -1.69 11.48 2.20
CA GLY A 131 -2.60 11.28 1.08
C GLY A 131 -3.14 12.61 0.56
N ASN A 132 -2.33 13.31 -0.22
CA ASN A 132 -2.75 14.34 -1.17
C ASN A 132 -1.57 14.61 -2.11
N ARG A 133 -1.39 13.72 -3.09
CA ARG A 133 -0.70 14.11 -4.33
C ARG A 133 -1.79 14.39 -5.33
N ASP A 134 -1.79 15.61 -5.88
CA ASP A 134 -2.74 16.05 -6.92
C ASP A 134 -3.02 14.92 -7.90
N GLU A 135 -4.30 14.58 -8.05
CA GLU A 135 -4.81 13.55 -8.95
C GLU A 135 -4.37 13.74 -10.41
N ASP A 136 -3.82 14.92 -10.75
CA ASP A 136 -3.30 15.24 -12.07
C ASP A 136 -1.90 14.67 -12.36
N ALA A 137 -1.12 14.29 -11.34
CA ALA A 137 0.26 13.80 -11.55
C ALA A 137 0.34 12.40 -12.19
N TYR A 138 -0.73 11.60 -12.10
CA TYR A 138 -0.83 10.27 -12.71
C TYR A 138 -1.76 10.21 -13.93
N ARG A 139 -2.36 11.35 -14.33
CA ARG A 139 -3.07 11.48 -15.60
C ARG A 139 -2.07 11.61 -16.75
N MET A 140 -1.49 10.50 -17.20
CA MET A 140 -0.88 10.45 -18.53
C MET A 140 -1.86 9.80 -19.52
N LYS A 141 -2.35 10.66 -20.43
CA LYS A 141 -2.89 10.42 -21.79
C LYS A 141 -3.80 9.22 -22.03
#